data_AF-A0AAV4G9M3-F1
#
_entry.id   AF-A0AAV4G9M3-F1
#
_cell.length_a   1.000
_cell.length_b   1.000
_cell.length_c   1.000
_cell.angle_alpha   90.00
_cell.angle_beta   90.00
_cell.angle_gamma   90.00
#
_symmetry.space_group_name_H-M   'P 1'
#
loop_
_entity.id
_entity.type
_entity.pdbx_description
1 polymer ?
#
loop_
_entity_poly.entity_id
_entity_poly.type
_entity_poly.pdbx_seq_one_letter_code
_entity_poly.pdbx_strand_id
1 'polypeptide(L)' 'MHMIFFDMNGVILRWPVPIGTTIDAQYYKKVLQDKLRPAIRKKRPRLLESGTLFHHDNAPVHMARAEAETDVLAGYK' A
#
# COMPACT_ATOMS: atom_id res chain seq x y z
N MET A 1 13.83 7.99 -4.49
CA MET A 1 12.59 8.07 -3.70
C MET A 1 12.24 6.68 -3.20
N HIS A 2 11.65 6.56 -2.01
CA HIS A 2 11.18 5.28 -1.47
C HIS A 2 9.71 5.37 -1.09
N MET A 3 8.97 4.28 -1.30
CA MET A 3 7.67 4.08 -0.67
C MET A 3 7.88 3.17 0.53
N ILE A 4 7.48 3.63 1.71
CA ILE A 4 7.67 2.92 2.98
C ILE A 4 6.31 2.71 3.62
N PHE A 5 6.00 1.45 3.92
CA PHE A 5 4.78 1.05 4.62
C PHE A 5 5.17 0.40 5.95
N PHE A 6 4.56 0.85 7.03
CA PHE A 6 4.88 0.42 8.38
C PHE A 6 3.64 0.44 9.28
N ASP A 7 3.72 -0.30 10.38
CA ASP A 7 2.76 -0.23 11.48
C ASP A 7 3.49 0.06 12.79
N MET A 8 2.77 0.02 13.91
CA MET A 8 3.37 0.19 15.24
C MET A 8 4.44 -0.88 15.58
N ASN A 9 4.48 -1.99 14.85
CA ASN A 9 5.45 -3.07 15.01
C ASN A 9 6.62 -2.94 14.01
N GLY A 10 6.71 -1.82 13.28
CA GLY A 10 7.81 -1.48 12.37
C GLY A 10 7.50 -1.66 10.88
N VAL A 11 8.56 -1.70 10.07
CA VAL A 11 8.47 -1.63 8.61
C VAL A 11 7.96 -2.94 7.99
N ILE A 12 6.86 -2.83 7.24
CA ILE A 12 6.27 -3.93 6.46
C ILE A 12 6.96 -4.02 5.10
N LEU A 13 7.10 -2.90 4.38
CA LEU A 13 7.72 -2.85 3.06
C LEU A 13 8.52 -1.55 2.88
N ARG A 14 9.73 -1.68 2.35
CA ARG A 14 10.53 -0.57 1.82
C ARG A 14 10.73 -0.83 0.33
N TRP A 15 10.05 -0.07 -0.50
CA TRP A 15 10.11 -0.21 -1.96
C TRP A 15 10.95 0.93 -2.57
N PRO A 16 12.08 0.62 -3.23
CA PRO A 16 12.83 1.63 -3.98
C PRO A 16 12.08 1.96 -5.27
N VAL A 17 11.71 3.23 -5.44
CA VAL A 17 11.12 3.69 -6.69
C VAL A 17 12.25 3.91 -7.69
N PRO A 18 12.19 3.32 -8.91
CA PRO A 18 13.22 3.51 -9.92
C PRO A 18 13.44 4.99 -10.23
N ILE A 19 14.70 5.34 -10.53
CA ILE A 19 15.09 6.71 -10.84
C ILE A 19 14.33 7.18 -12.09
N GLY A 20 13.85 8.43 -12.07
CA GLY A 20 13.07 9.01 -13.17
C GLY A 20 11.63 8.53 -13.28
N THR A 21 11.14 7.71 -12.33
CA THR A 21 9.75 7.26 -12.33
C THR A 21 8.84 8.26 -11.61
N THR A 22 7.83 8.75 -12.33
CA THR A 22 6.69 9.44 -11.72
C THR A 22 5.79 8.39 -11.04
N ILE A 23 5.51 8.55 -9.75
CA ILE A 23 4.48 7.77 -9.07
C ILE A 23 3.14 8.34 -9.51
N ASP A 24 2.49 7.70 -10.47
CA ASP A 24 1.08 7.94 -10.77
C ASP A 24 0.19 6.93 -10.01
N ALA A 25 -1.12 7.06 -10.19
CA ALA A 25 -2.08 6.17 -9.55
C ALA A 25 -1.94 4.69 -9.96
N GLN A 26 -1.51 4.42 -11.21
CA GLN A 26 -1.34 3.06 -11.71
C GLN A 26 -0.11 2.40 -11.12
N TYR A 27 1.00 3.14 -11.04
CA TYR A 27 2.21 2.71 -10.37
C TYR A 27 1.95 2.45 -8.89
N TYR A 28 1.25 3.36 -8.22
CA TYR A 28 0.87 3.21 -6.83
C TYR A 28 0.03 1.94 -6.61
N LYS A 29 -1.04 1.73 -7.40
CA LYS A 29 -1.88 0.52 -7.34
C LYS A 29 -1.06 -0.77 -7.51
N LYS A 30 -0.15 -0.82 -8.48
CA LYS A 30 0.73 -1.98 -8.70
C LYS A 30 1.62 -2.27 -7.50
N VAL A 31 2.20 -1.24 -6.87
CA VAL A 31 3.01 -1.44 -5.65
C VAL A 31 2.16 -1.99 -4.52
N LEU A 32 0.95 -1.47 -4.33
CA LEU A 32 0.03 -1.97 -3.30
C LEU A 32 -0.33 -3.45 -3.53
N GLN A 33 -0.75 -3.81 -4.74
CA GLN A 33 -1.21 -5.17 -5.09
C GLN A 33 -0.05 -6.18 -5.09
N ASP A 34 1.04 -5.85 -5.77
CA ASP A 34 2.09 -6.83 -6.08
C ASP A 34 3.17 -6.89 -5.01
N LYS A 35 3.32 -5.84 -4.19
CA LYS A 35 4.41 -5.73 -3.20
C LYS A 35 3.88 -5.65 -1.79
N LEU A 36 2.93 -4.75 -1.50
CA LEU A 36 2.47 -4.53 -0.13
C LEU A 36 1.60 -5.69 0.37
N ARG A 37 0.56 -6.11 -0.37
CA ARG A 37 -0.33 -7.19 0.08
C ARG A 37 0.41 -8.51 0.38
N PRO A 38 1.37 -8.98 -0.46
CA PRO A 38 2.19 -10.14 -0.11
C PRO A 38 3.07 -9.92 1.12
N ALA A 39 3.61 -8.71 1.31
CA ALA A 39 4.42 -8.38 2.47
C ALA A 39 3.59 -8.40 3.77
N ILE A 40 2.36 -7.86 3.73
CA ILE A 40 1.41 -7.94 4.84
C ILE A 40 1.08 -9.41 5.13
N ARG A 41 0.71 -10.20 4.12
CA ARG A 41 0.41 -11.64 4.30
C ARG A 41 1.56 -12.39 4.98
N LYS A 42 2.82 -12.05 4.66
CA LYS A 42 4.00 -12.69 5.25
C LYS A 42 4.33 -12.18 6.66
N LYS A 43 4.24 -10.87 6.90
CA LYS A 43 4.76 -10.24 8.13
C LYS A 43 3.70 -9.90 9.17
N ARG A 44 2.44 -9.73 8.73
CA ARG A 44 1.29 -9.22 9.48
C ARG A 44 -0.02 -9.86 8.98
N PRO A 45 -0.14 -11.20 8.89
CA PRO A 45 -1.31 -11.87 8.31
C PRO A 45 -2.63 -11.41 8.93
N ARG A 46 -2.64 -11.18 10.25
CA ARG A 46 -3.81 -10.68 11.00
C ARG A 46 -4.41 -9.38 10.46
N LEU A 47 -3.61 -8.49 9.87
CA LEU A 47 -4.11 -7.24 9.29
C LEU A 47 -5.07 -7.49 8.12
N LEU A 48 -4.88 -8.58 7.37
CA LEU A 48 -5.78 -8.97 6.28
C LEU A 48 -7.06 -9.66 6.81
N GLU A 49 -7.02 -10.22 8.01
CA GLU A 49 -8.16 -10.91 8.62
C GLU A 49 -9.09 -9.95 9.35
N SER A 50 -8.53 -8.94 10.04
CA SER A 50 -9.28 -7.99 10.88
C SER A 50 -9.85 -6.78 10.12
N GLY A 51 -9.53 -6.67 8.82
CA GLY A 51 -9.57 -5.38 8.13
C GLY A 51 -8.39 -4.50 8.55
N THR A 52 -7.81 -3.78 7.60
CA THR A 52 -6.68 -2.86 7.83
C THR A 52 -7.16 -1.44 7.64
N LEU A 53 -6.99 -0.56 8.65
CA LEU A 53 -7.09 0.88 8.44
C LEU A 53 -5.82 1.36 7.72
N PHE A 54 -5.96 1.90 6.53
CA PHE A 54 -4.85 2.40 5.73
C PHE A 54 -4.75 3.91 5.85
N HIS A 55 -3.60 4.41 6.31
CA HIS A 55 -3.34 5.84 6.48
C HIS A 55 -2.19 6.28 5.58
N HIS A 56 -2.44 7.32 4.79
CA HIS A 56 -1.56 7.89 3.78
C HIS A 56 -1.96 9.35 3.55
N ASP A 57 -1.09 10.14 2.93
CA ASP A 57 -1.36 11.54 2.63
C ASP A 57 -2.32 11.69 1.43
N ASN A 58 -2.92 12.88 1.30
CA ASN A 58 -3.94 13.15 0.29
C ASN A 58 -3.37 13.55 -1.09
N ALA A 59 -2.21 13.01 -1.48
CA ALA A 59 -1.62 13.35 -2.76
C ALA A 59 -2.57 12.97 -3.91
N PRO A 60 -2.65 13.75 -5.01
CA PRO A 60 -3.61 13.51 -6.09
C PRO A 60 -3.56 12.09 -6.68
N VAL A 61 -2.38 11.47 -6.62
CA VAL A 61 -2.11 10.12 -7.10
C VAL A 61 -2.76 9.03 -6.24
N HIS A 62 -3.04 9.34 -4.98
CA HIS A 62 -3.79 8.49 -4.05
C HIS A 62 -5.30 8.65 -4.22
N MET A 63 -5.74 9.86 -4.57
CA MET A 63 -7.17 10.18 -4.76
C MET A 63 -7.76 9.67 -6.08
N ALA A 64 -6.94 9.37 -7.09
CA ALA A 64 -7.41 9.12 -8.46
C ALA A 64 -8.28 7.86 -8.64
N ARG A 65 -8.37 6.97 -7.64
CA ARG A 65 -9.50 6.04 -7.46
C ARG A 65 -9.37 5.33 -6.10
N ALA A 66 -10.27 5.63 -5.17
CA ALA A 66 -10.41 4.90 -3.90
C ALA A 66 -10.48 3.35 -4.10
N GLU A 67 -10.88 2.89 -5.29
CA GLU A 67 -10.94 1.49 -5.68
C GLU A 67 -9.60 0.73 -5.67
N ALA A 68 -8.46 1.41 -5.88
CA ALA A 68 -7.15 0.75 -5.86
C ALA A 68 -6.77 0.24 -4.46
N GLU A 69 -7.18 0.97 -3.43
CA GLU A 69 -6.82 0.74 -2.03
C GLU A 69 -7.77 -0.27 -1.39
N THR A 70 -9.07 -0.18 -1.72
CA THR A 70 -10.08 -1.14 -1.28
C THR A 70 -9.85 -2.55 -1.81
N ASP A 71 -9.37 -2.70 -3.06
CA ASP A 71 -9.06 -4.01 -3.65
C ASP A 71 -7.85 -4.69 -2.98
N VAL A 72 -6.82 -3.91 -2.63
CA VAL A 72 -5.58 -4.44 -2.03
C VAL A 72 -5.80 -4.89 -0.60
N LEU A 73 -6.75 -4.28 0.12
CA LEU A 73 -6.98 -4.50 1.55
C LEU A 73 -8.37 -5.05 1.90
N ALA A 74 -9.11 -5.57 0.90
CA ALA A 74 -10.45 -6.16 1.01
C ALA A 74 -10.84 -6.56 2.45
N GLY A 75 -11.72 -5.76 3.04
CA GLY A 75 -12.07 -5.74 4.46
C GLY A 75 -12.59 -4.39 4.99
N TYR A 76 -12.78 -3.39 4.12
CA TYR A 76 -13.46 -2.14 4.49
C TYR A 76 -14.97 -2.36 4.46
N LYS A 77 -15.62 -2.23 5.62
CA LYS A 77 -17.05 -1.92 5.69
C LYS A 77 -17.30 -0.51 5.16
#